data_AF-A0A1M7T8Q8-F1
#
_entry.id   AF-A0A1M7T8Q8-F1
#
_cell.length_a   1.000
_cell.length_b   1.000
_cell.length_c   1.000
_cell.angle_alpha   90.00
_cell.angle_beta   90.00
_cell.angle_gamma   90.00
#
_symmetry.space_group_name_H-M   'P 1'
#
loop_
_entity.id
_entity.type
_entity.pdbx_description
1 polymer ?
#
loop_
_entity_poly.entity_id
_entity_poly.type
_entity_poly.pdbx_seq_one_letter_code
_entity_poly.pdbx_strand_id
1 'polypeptide(L)'
;MLGAPQYTAPRVMVGQDMRKLAAGLVSLSLISGPCALAQSANSMADSNFPNPGFLQVPPHFQPRPPNSAHMVTSTPPPLPSYAQPAIPEEGYLWMPGFWARRDDIRDYYWVPGTWVKPPRAGLLWTPPYWSRVDDGYVFHDGYWAEAVGFYGGIDYGYGYGGNGYQGGRWDNGSFFYNSAVNNFGSLRIAHDYNQPVAHDDDAVHVSFNGGKRGAKARPTPEQEMLARGTHLAPTAEQQAHFDMAAKDRSLYSKLNGGEPGLAATSHGAVFAGPGVTRSSQRANNDARALSGGGMK
;
A
#
# COMPACT_ATOMS: atom_id res chain seq x y z
N MET A 1 10.48 8.82 -67.10
CA MET A 1 10.94 7.75 -66.20
C MET A 1 10.91 8.31 -64.78
N LEU A 2 10.10 7.70 -63.91
CA LEU A 2 9.81 8.11 -62.54
C LEU A 2 10.95 7.73 -61.59
N GLY A 3 11.47 8.67 -60.82
CA GLY A 3 12.40 8.42 -59.72
C GLY A 3 11.76 8.83 -58.39
N ALA A 4 11.48 7.85 -57.52
CA ALA A 4 10.88 8.03 -56.21
C ALA A 4 11.92 8.49 -55.16
N PRO A 5 11.54 9.29 -54.15
CA PRO A 5 12.40 9.61 -53.02
C PRO A 5 12.39 8.50 -51.96
N GLN A 6 13.58 8.12 -51.47
CA GLN A 6 13.77 7.16 -50.39
C GLN A 6 13.50 7.82 -49.02
N TYR A 7 12.57 7.23 -48.25
CA TYR A 7 12.34 7.57 -46.85
C TYR A 7 13.39 6.87 -45.96
N THR A 8 14.18 7.66 -45.23
CA THR A 8 15.08 7.16 -44.18
C THR A 8 14.37 7.36 -42.83
N ALA A 9 14.09 6.26 -42.12
CA ALA A 9 13.48 6.30 -40.80
C ALA A 9 14.49 6.73 -39.72
N PRO A 10 14.17 7.66 -38.80
CA PRO A 10 14.98 7.88 -37.61
C PRO A 10 14.65 6.85 -36.53
N ARG A 11 15.72 6.17 -36.11
CA ARG A 11 15.88 5.22 -35.00
C ARG A 11 15.58 5.93 -33.68
N VAL A 12 14.53 5.55 -32.97
CA VAL A 12 14.25 6.05 -31.61
C VAL A 12 15.19 5.36 -30.64
N MET A 13 16.12 6.13 -30.07
CA MET A 13 16.93 5.72 -28.92
C MET A 13 16.07 5.72 -27.65
N VAL A 14 16.11 4.59 -26.97
CA VAL A 14 15.63 4.37 -25.61
C VAL A 14 16.57 5.06 -24.62
N GLY A 15 15.98 5.70 -23.61
CA GLY A 15 16.63 6.04 -22.34
C GLY A 15 16.59 7.53 -22.04
N GLN A 16 15.88 7.90 -20.97
CA GLN A 16 16.26 8.90 -19.94
C GLN A 16 15.31 8.68 -18.75
N ASP A 17 15.76 8.03 -17.67
CA ASP A 17 16.38 8.67 -16.49
C ASP A 17 15.56 9.85 -15.95
N MET A 18 14.63 9.56 -15.03
CA MET A 18 14.02 10.59 -14.18
C MET A 18 14.94 10.91 -13.01
N ARG A 19 15.91 11.79 -13.25
CA ARG A 19 16.57 12.61 -12.21
C ARG A 19 16.14 14.07 -12.41
N LYS A 20 15.29 14.63 -11.55
CA LYS A 20 15.12 16.08 -11.37
C LYS A 20 14.78 16.36 -9.90
N LEU A 21 15.72 16.91 -9.13
CA LEU A 21 16.09 18.33 -9.00
C LEU A 21 15.17 19.06 -8.01
N ALA A 22 15.65 19.16 -6.77
CA ALA A 22 15.23 20.18 -5.82
C ALA A 22 15.96 21.49 -6.16
N ALA A 23 15.22 22.56 -6.39
CA ALA A 23 15.75 23.91 -6.46
C ALA A 23 14.90 24.80 -5.56
N GLY A 24 15.51 25.28 -4.48
CA GLY A 24 14.92 26.23 -3.55
C GLY A 24 14.76 27.61 -4.17
N LEU A 25 13.71 28.32 -3.73
CA LEU A 25 13.58 29.76 -3.88
C LEU A 25 13.14 30.34 -2.54
N VAL A 26 14.08 31.07 -1.94
CA VAL A 26 13.87 32.00 -0.84
C VAL A 26 13.27 33.26 -1.44
N SER A 27 12.10 33.70 -0.96
CA SER A 27 11.57 35.03 -1.26
C SER A 27 11.03 35.73 -0.01
N LEU A 28 11.69 36.86 0.24
CA LEU A 28 11.45 37.99 1.14
C LEU A 28 10.02 38.24 1.65
N SER A 29 9.91 38.48 2.95
CA SER A 29 8.74 39.04 3.63
C SER A 29 8.77 40.57 3.67
N LEU A 30 7.64 41.24 3.37
CA LEU A 30 7.35 42.62 3.80
C LEU A 30 5.83 42.83 4.09
N ILE A 31 5.52 42.91 5.38
CA ILE A 31 4.59 43.78 6.13
C ILE A 31 3.37 44.42 5.42
N SER A 32 2.13 44.08 5.87
CA SER A 32 1.13 44.99 6.48
C SER A 32 -0.27 44.32 6.60
N GLY A 33 -0.86 44.26 7.80
CA GLY A 33 -2.30 43.94 7.99
C GLY A 33 -3.16 45.20 8.04
N PRO A 34 -4.39 45.19 8.60
CA PRO A 34 -5.41 44.13 8.64
C PRO A 34 -6.73 44.60 7.98
N CYS A 35 -7.51 43.71 7.38
CA CYS A 35 -8.93 43.99 7.10
C CYS A 35 -9.75 42.71 7.19
N ALA A 36 -10.56 42.63 8.24
CA ALA A 36 -11.55 41.60 8.44
C ALA A 36 -12.79 41.93 7.60
N LEU A 37 -13.21 41.02 6.72
CA LEU A 37 -14.58 40.95 6.22
C LEU A 37 -14.99 39.48 6.04
N ALA A 38 -16.04 39.13 6.79
CA ALA A 38 -17.02 38.07 6.55
C ALA A 38 -16.50 36.66 6.21
N GLN A 39 -16.43 35.82 7.24
CA GLN A 39 -16.53 34.36 7.07
C GLN A 39 -17.94 34.03 6.54
N SER A 40 -18.04 33.72 5.25
CA SER A 40 -19.15 32.88 4.78
C SER A 40 -18.90 31.48 5.30
N ALA A 41 -19.87 30.96 6.05
CA ALA A 41 -19.87 29.60 6.56
C ALA A 41 -19.77 28.61 5.40
N ASN A 42 -18.58 28.08 5.14
CA ASN A 42 -18.42 26.89 4.33
C ASN A 42 -18.64 25.66 5.22
N SER A 43 -19.67 24.93 4.84
CA SER A 43 -20.15 23.68 5.39
C SER A 43 -19.03 22.68 5.66
N MET A 44 -19.06 22.12 6.87
CA MET A 44 -18.23 21.00 7.30
C MET A 44 -18.57 19.74 6.49
N ALA A 45 -17.60 19.24 5.70
CA ALA A 45 -17.56 17.87 5.19
C ALA A 45 -16.17 17.52 4.55
N ASP A 46 -15.08 17.69 5.29
CA ASP A 46 -13.78 17.08 4.94
C ASP A 46 -13.60 15.78 5.73
N SER A 47 -14.31 14.72 5.34
CA SER A 47 -14.38 13.47 6.12
C SER A 47 -13.30 12.44 5.74
N ASN A 48 -12.02 12.84 5.72
CA ASN A 48 -10.90 11.89 5.61
C ASN A 48 -9.76 12.13 6.61
N PHE A 49 -9.93 13.07 7.56
CA PHE A 49 -8.91 13.36 8.57
C PHE A 49 -9.54 13.49 9.96
N PRO A 50 -9.20 12.61 10.92
CA PRO A 50 -9.48 12.89 12.32
C PRO A 50 -8.47 13.87 12.92
N ASN A 51 -8.99 14.80 13.74
CA ASN A 51 -8.26 15.85 14.46
C ASN A 51 -7.45 15.23 15.63
N PRO A 52 -6.17 15.62 15.88
CA PRO A 52 -5.35 14.98 16.91
C PRO A 52 -5.70 15.49 18.32
N GLY A 53 -6.76 14.94 18.92
CA GLY A 53 -7.06 15.07 20.35
C GLY A 53 -6.46 13.89 21.14
N PHE A 54 -5.31 14.10 21.78
CA PHE A 54 -4.64 13.06 22.56
C PHE A 54 -5.37 12.77 23.88
N LEU A 55 -5.89 11.55 24.03
CA LEU A 55 -6.02 10.87 25.33
C LEU A 55 -5.17 9.60 25.30
N GLN A 56 -4.31 9.45 26.29
CA GLN A 56 -3.34 8.37 26.39
C GLN A 56 -4.01 7.10 26.93
N VAL A 57 -4.46 6.22 26.04
CA VAL A 57 -5.01 4.89 26.39
C VAL A 57 -3.87 3.87 26.53
N PRO A 58 -3.92 2.91 27.50
CA PRO A 58 -2.92 1.87 27.66
C PRO A 58 -2.72 0.99 26.41
N PRO A 59 -1.54 0.36 26.23
CA PRO A 59 -1.09 -0.20 24.94
C PRO A 59 -1.81 -1.45 24.40
N HIS A 60 -2.92 -1.91 24.98
CA HIS A 60 -3.52 -3.21 24.63
C HIS A 60 -5.04 -3.21 24.40
N PHE A 61 -5.69 -2.06 24.20
CA PHE A 61 -7.12 -2.04 23.93
C PHE A 61 -7.43 -2.05 22.42
N GLN A 62 -7.23 -3.21 21.78
CA GLN A 62 -8.07 -3.59 20.65
C GLN A 62 -9.02 -4.68 21.13
N PRO A 63 -10.32 -4.63 20.80
CA PRO A 63 -11.24 -5.71 21.14
C PRO A 63 -10.72 -7.01 20.52
N ARG A 64 -10.47 -7.99 21.38
CA ARG A 64 -10.12 -9.36 21.01
C ARG A 64 -11.15 -9.84 19.97
N PRO A 65 -10.73 -10.29 18.76
CA PRO A 65 -11.67 -10.87 17.83
C PRO A 65 -12.37 -12.07 18.52
N PRO A 66 -13.69 -12.24 18.34
CA PRO A 66 -14.50 -13.22 19.06
C PRO A 66 -14.16 -14.68 18.70
N ASN A 67 -13.37 -14.89 17.66
CA ASN A 67 -12.88 -16.19 17.25
C ASN A 67 -11.43 -16.29 17.71
N SER A 68 -11.06 -17.39 18.37
CA SER A 68 -9.72 -17.65 18.90
C SER A 68 -8.65 -17.19 17.91
N ALA A 69 -8.12 -15.97 18.13
CA ALA A 69 -7.04 -15.43 17.34
C ALA A 69 -5.92 -16.47 17.38
N HIS A 70 -5.67 -17.14 16.24
CA HIS A 70 -4.69 -18.20 16.18
C HIS A 70 -3.31 -17.55 16.30
N MET A 71 -2.81 -17.52 17.53
CA MET A 71 -1.55 -16.90 17.86
C MET A 71 -0.41 -17.76 17.33
N VAL A 72 0.53 -17.13 16.65
CA VAL A 72 1.71 -17.81 16.08
C VAL A 72 2.98 -17.22 16.66
N THR A 73 3.98 -18.05 16.90
CA THR A 73 5.21 -17.60 17.61
C THR A 73 6.30 -17.12 16.66
N SER A 74 6.29 -17.57 15.41
CA SER A 74 7.20 -17.08 14.37
C SER A 74 6.88 -15.62 14.03
N THR A 75 7.89 -14.80 13.78
CA THR A 75 7.69 -13.42 13.31
C THR A 75 7.39 -13.42 11.80
N PRO A 76 6.41 -12.63 11.30
CA PRO A 76 6.20 -12.46 9.88
C PRO A 76 7.46 -11.90 9.18
N PRO A 77 7.78 -12.34 7.95
CA PRO A 77 8.89 -11.79 7.19
C PRO A 77 8.68 -10.29 6.89
N PRO A 78 9.75 -9.49 6.66
CA PRO A 78 9.61 -8.13 6.16
C PRO A 78 8.77 -8.06 4.88
N LEU A 79 8.14 -6.92 4.61
CA LEU A 79 7.43 -6.72 3.34
C LEU A 79 8.45 -6.72 2.18
N PRO A 80 8.20 -7.47 1.09
CA PRO A 80 9.02 -7.36 -0.10
C PRO A 80 8.77 -6.00 -0.77
N SER A 81 9.81 -5.43 -1.38
CA SER A 81 9.66 -4.29 -2.28
C SER A 81 9.24 -4.79 -3.67
N TYR A 82 8.29 -4.14 -4.31
CA TYR A 82 7.85 -4.45 -5.67
C TYR A 82 7.15 -3.25 -6.31
N ALA A 83 7.12 -3.23 -7.64
CA ALA A 83 6.37 -2.23 -8.40
C ALA A 83 4.86 -2.57 -8.42
N GLN A 84 3.99 -1.57 -8.28
CA GLN A 84 2.57 -1.73 -8.54
C GLN A 84 2.36 -1.95 -10.06
N PRO A 85 1.68 -3.02 -10.47
CA PRO A 85 1.35 -3.23 -11.88
C PRO A 85 0.36 -2.16 -12.36
N ALA A 86 0.31 -1.96 -13.68
CA ALA A 86 -0.68 -1.05 -14.26
C ALA A 86 -2.10 -1.49 -13.91
N ILE A 87 -2.94 -0.52 -13.54
CA ILE A 87 -4.37 -0.73 -13.33
C ILE A 87 -5.00 -1.35 -14.59
N PRO A 88 -5.83 -2.39 -14.46
CA PRO A 88 -6.42 -3.04 -15.63
C PRO A 88 -7.53 -2.20 -16.27
N GLU A 89 -8.39 -1.58 -15.46
CA GLU A 89 -9.48 -0.70 -15.90
C GLU A 89 -9.95 0.22 -14.77
N GLU A 90 -10.68 1.27 -15.11
CA GLU A 90 -11.34 2.15 -14.14
C GLU A 90 -12.38 1.36 -13.30
N GLY A 91 -12.50 1.68 -12.02
CA GLY A 91 -13.34 0.98 -11.04
C GLY A 91 -12.60 -0.05 -10.18
N TYR A 92 -11.35 -0.38 -10.50
CA TYR A 92 -10.49 -1.19 -9.64
C TYR A 92 -9.83 -0.34 -8.54
N LEU A 93 -9.68 -0.92 -7.34
CA LEU A 93 -8.91 -0.37 -6.23
C LEU A 93 -7.70 -1.26 -5.94
N TRP A 94 -6.61 -0.63 -5.50
CA TRP A 94 -5.41 -1.35 -5.14
C TRP A 94 -5.60 -2.11 -3.82
N MET A 95 -5.33 -3.40 -3.83
CA MET A 95 -5.16 -4.23 -2.64
C MET A 95 -3.67 -4.55 -2.50
N PRO A 96 -2.98 -4.05 -1.46
CA PRO A 96 -1.57 -4.35 -1.29
C PRO A 96 -1.35 -5.82 -0.96
N GLY A 97 -0.17 -6.34 -1.31
CA GLY A 97 0.23 -7.68 -0.93
C GLY A 97 0.55 -7.76 0.56
N PHE A 98 0.39 -8.94 1.14
CA PHE A 98 0.60 -9.19 2.56
C PHE A 98 1.07 -10.62 2.82
N TRP A 99 1.72 -10.83 3.97
CA TRP A 99 2.04 -12.16 4.45
C TRP A 99 0.82 -12.78 5.12
N ALA A 100 0.30 -13.86 4.56
CA ALA A 100 -0.61 -14.76 5.26
C ALA A 100 0.18 -15.94 5.85
N ARG A 101 -0.46 -16.77 6.66
CA ARG A 101 0.19 -17.96 7.24
C ARG A 101 -0.68 -19.19 7.07
N ARG A 102 -0.03 -20.33 6.85
CA ARG A 102 -0.66 -21.64 6.89
C ARG A 102 -0.17 -22.44 8.08
N ASP A 103 -1.11 -22.87 8.91
CA ASP A 103 -0.83 -23.47 10.21
C ASP A 103 -0.33 -24.90 10.11
N ASP A 104 -0.85 -25.65 9.14
CA ASP A 104 -0.47 -27.03 8.85
C ASP A 104 1.00 -27.15 8.39
N ILE A 105 1.48 -26.18 7.60
CA ILE A 105 2.87 -26.12 7.12
C ILE A 105 3.76 -25.24 8.03
N ARG A 106 3.14 -24.50 8.97
CA ARG A 106 3.80 -23.57 9.89
C ARG A 106 4.73 -22.59 9.18
N ASP A 107 4.24 -21.99 8.09
CA ASP A 107 5.01 -21.07 7.26
C ASP A 107 4.14 -19.93 6.73
N TYR A 108 4.78 -18.78 6.52
CA TYR A 108 4.17 -17.64 5.86
C TYR A 108 4.18 -17.84 4.37
N TYR A 109 3.13 -17.39 3.70
CA TYR A 109 3.07 -17.30 2.25
C TYR A 109 2.65 -15.91 1.84
N TRP A 110 3.25 -15.41 0.76
CA TRP A 110 2.93 -14.10 0.23
C TRP A 110 1.62 -14.18 -0.53
N VAL A 111 0.69 -13.30 -0.21
CA VAL A 111 -0.46 -12.99 -1.06
C VAL A 111 -0.07 -11.80 -1.93
N PRO A 112 0.03 -11.97 -3.26
CA PRO A 112 0.43 -10.90 -4.16
C PRO A 112 -0.47 -9.67 -4.05
N GLY A 113 0.11 -8.47 -4.18
CA GLY A 113 -0.70 -7.27 -4.38
C GLY A 113 -1.50 -7.37 -5.66
N THR A 114 -2.73 -6.87 -5.69
CA THR A 114 -3.54 -6.90 -6.91
C THR A 114 -4.53 -5.76 -6.94
N TRP A 115 -4.95 -5.40 -8.15
CA TRP A 115 -6.14 -4.60 -8.33
C TRP A 115 -7.37 -5.50 -8.13
N VAL A 116 -8.37 -5.01 -7.38
CA VAL A 116 -9.66 -5.70 -7.20
C VAL A 116 -10.84 -4.72 -7.31
N LYS A 117 -12.02 -5.20 -7.69
CA LYS A 117 -13.23 -4.38 -7.67
C LYS A 117 -13.84 -4.32 -6.27
N PRO A 118 -14.32 -3.15 -5.82
CA PRO A 118 -15.06 -3.05 -4.58
C PRO A 118 -16.41 -3.76 -4.74
N PRO A 119 -16.95 -4.42 -3.70
CA PRO A 119 -18.23 -5.11 -3.79
C PRO A 119 -19.42 -4.16 -4.06
N ARG A 120 -19.28 -2.87 -3.72
CA ARG A 120 -20.17 -1.78 -4.11
C ARG A 120 -19.42 -0.45 -4.03
N ALA A 121 -19.93 0.55 -4.74
CA ALA A 121 -19.41 1.92 -4.68
C ALA A 121 -19.46 2.48 -3.24
N GLY A 122 -18.51 3.36 -2.92
CA GLY A 122 -18.35 3.96 -1.60
C GLY A 122 -17.55 3.13 -0.60
N LEU A 123 -17.11 1.92 -0.96
CA LEU A 123 -16.29 1.09 -0.08
C LEU A 123 -14.80 1.19 -0.42
N LEU A 124 -13.98 1.12 0.62
CA LEU A 124 -12.53 1.06 0.58
C LEU A 124 -12.05 -0.20 1.30
N TRP A 125 -10.90 -0.70 0.87
CA TRP A 125 -10.30 -1.90 1.44
C TRP A 125 -9.38 -1.53 2.61
N THR A 126 -9.61 -2.17 3.76
CA THR A 126 -8.66 -2.18 4.88
C THR A 126 -7.78 -3.42 4.76
N PRO A 127 -6.45 -3.27 4.57
CA PRO A 127 -5.56 -4.41 4.46
C PRO A 127 -5.54 -5.26 5.74
N PRO A 128 -5.39 -6.58 5.61
CA PRO A 128 -5.08 -7.42 6.76
C PRO A 128 -3.72 -7.04 7.33
N TYR A 129 -3.47 -7.38 8.59
CA TYR A 129 -2.18 -7.14 9.20
C TYR A 129 -1.89 -8.09 10.36
N TRP A 130 -0.61 -8.23 10.70
CA TRP A 130 -0.19 -8.91 11.92
C TRP A 130 0.01 -7.89 13.04
N SER A 131 -0.38 -8.24 14.27
CA SER A 131 0.04 -7.53 15.47
C SER A 131 0.78 -8.47 16.42
N ARG A 132 1.79 -7.95 17.12
CA ARG A 132 2.47 -8.67 18.19
C ARG A 132 1.66 -8.58 19.47
N VAL A 133 1.32 -9.74 20.04
CA VAL A 133 0.59 -9.87 21.31
C VAL A 133 1.40 -10.82 22.19
N ASP A 134 1.82 -10.35 23.37
CA ASP A 134 2.64 -11.09 24.32
C ASP A 134 3.84 -11.81 23.66
N ASP A 135 3.76 -13.14 23.54
CA ASP A 135 4.79 -14.05 23.03
C ASP A 135 4.59 -14.47 21.58
N GLY A 136 3.62 -13.87 20.87
CA GLY A 136 3.31 -14.25 19.51
C GLY A 136 2.75 -13.12 18.66
N TYR A 137 2.14 -13.52 17.56
CA TYR A 137 1.59 -12.68 16.54
C TYR A 137 0.17 -13.14 16.23
N VAL A 138 -0.73 -12.18 16.11
CA VAL A 138 -2.13 -12.38 15.75
C VAL A 138 -2.38 -11.75 14.39
N PHE A 139 -3.07 -12.47 13.52
CA PHE A 139 -3.53 -11.95 12.24
C PHE A 139 -4.89 -11.29 12.40
N HIS A 140 -5.05 -10.12 11.79
CA HIS A 140 -6.31 -9.41 11.66
C HIS A 140 -6.71 -9.45 10.20
N ASP A 141 -7.91 -9.97 9.95
CA ASP A 141 -8.44 -10.10 8.59
C ASP A 141 -8.72 -8.72 7.98
N GLY A 142 -8.52 -8.63 6.67
CA GLY A 142 -8.88 -7.45 5.89
C GLY A 142 -10.38 -7.41 5.61
N TYR A 143 -10.90 -6.21 5.38
CA TYR A 143 -12.33 -6.01 5.16
C TYR A 143 -12.63 -4.75 4.34
N TRP A 144 -13.82 -4.73 3.75
CA TRP A 144 -14.39 -3.55 3.10
C TRP A 144 -15.26 -2.76 4.06
N ALA A 145 -15.09 -1.45 4.08
CA ALA A 145 -15.90 -0.50 4.84
C ALA A 145 -15.95 0.85 4.11
N GLU A 146 -16.77 1.79 4.59
CA GLU A 146 -16.93 3.12 3.97
C GLU A 146 -15.68 4.01 4.15
N ALA A 147 -14.80 3.64 5.08
CA ALA A 147 -13.49 4.23 5.26
C ALA A 147 -12.48 3.14 5.64
N VAL A 148 -11.20 3.40 5.37
CA VAL A 148 -10.12 2.48 5.75
C VAL A 148 -9.90 2.53 7.26
N GLY A 149 -10.02 1.38 7.91
CA GLY A 149 -9.77 1.23 9.34
C GLY A 149 -8.29 1.16 9.70
N PHE A 150 -7.98 0.81 10.95
CA PHE A 150 -6.60 0.62 11.37
C PHE A 150 -6.05 -0.71 10.86
N TYR A 151 -4.96 -0.65 10.09
CA TYR A 151 -4.24 -1.81 9.54
C TYR A 151 -2.82 -1.94 10.12
N GLY A 152 -2.64 -1.60 11.40
CA GLY A 152 -1.36 -1.78 12.09
C GLY A 152 -0.35 -0.64 11.90
N GLY A 153 -0.69 0.42 11.17
CA GLY A 153 0.26 1.49 10.84
C GLY A 153 1.43 1.03 9.98
N ILE A 154 1.23 -0.03 9.22
CA ILE A 154 2.22 -0.61 8.32
C ILE A 154 2.19 0.16 7.01
N ASP A 155 3.34 0.60 6.50
CA ASP A 155 3.42 1.13 5.14
C ASP A 155 3.43 -0.04 4.14
N TYR A 156 2.28 -0.26 3.50
CA TYR A 156 2.10 -1.23 2.43
C TYR A 156 2.40 -0.65 1.04
N GLY A 157 2.68 0.65 0.95
CA GLY A 157 2.91 1.40 -0.28
C GLY A 157 1.62 1.71 -1.05
N TYR A 158 1.77 2.45 -2.15
CA TYR A 158 0.71 2.72 -3.14
C TYR A 158 -0.59 3.25 -2.52
N GLY A 159 -0.44 4.21 -1.60
CA GLY A 159 -1.54 4.87 -0.92
C GLY A 159 -1.86 4.31 0.45
N TYR A 160 -1.24 3.21 0.87
CA TYR A 160 -1.37 2.64 2.21
C TYR A 160 -0.14 2.94 3.07
N GLY A 161 0.13 4.22 3.34
CA GLY A 161 1.29 4.68 4.13
C GLY A 161 1.19 4.48 5.64
N GLY A 162 0.32 3.59 6.12
CA GLY A 162 0.07 3.34 7.56
C GLY A 162 -1.11 4.11 8.17
N ASN A 163 -1.74 5.04 7.45
CA ASN A 163 -2.95 5.69 7.91
C ASN A 163 -3.91 6.00 6.76
N GLY A 164 -5.12 5.42 6.80
CA GLY A 164 -6.12 5.61 5.75
C GLY A 164 -5.66 5.08 4.39
N TYR A 165 -6.20 5.66 3.32
CA TYR A 165 -5.82 5.35 1.94
C TYR A 165 -5.72 6.62 1.10
N GLN A 166 -4.59 6.78 0.41
CA GLN A 166 -4.24 7.97 -0.38
C GLN A 166 -4.18 7.69 -1.88
N GLY A 167 -4.50 6.45 -2.31
CA GLY A 167 -4.59 6.09 -3.73
C GLY A 167 -5.85 6.63 -4.41
N GLY A 168 -6.80 7.19 -3.67
CA GLY A 168 -7.95 7.87 -4.26
C GLY A 168 -9.06 8.09 -3.26
N ARG A 169 -10.19 8.61 -3.73
CA ARG A 169 -11.36 8.89 -2.88
C ARG A 169 -12.65 8.73 -3.66
N TRP A 170 -13.70 8.33 -2.95
CA TRP A 170 -15.06 8.42 -3.48
C TRP A 170 -15.55 9.86 -3.38
N ASP A 171 -16.17 10.35 -4.44
CA ASP A 171 -16.86 11.64 -4.49
C ASP A 171 -18.13 11.46 -5.33
N ASN A 172 -19.30 11.70 -4.70
CA ASN A 172 -20.62 11.59 -5.32
C ASN A 172 -20.84 10.30 -6.14
N GLY A 173 -20.33 9.17 -5.63
CA GLY A 173 -20.50 7.84 -6.24
C GLY A 173 -19.47 7.49 -7.32
N SER A 174 -18.60 8.41 -7.71
CA SER A 174 -17.46 8.16 -8.60
C SER A 174 -16.16 8.05 -7.82
N PHE A 175 -15.26 7.17 -8.24
CA PHE A 175 -13.96 7.04 -7.60
C PHE A 175 -12.92 7.91 -8.33
N PHE A 176 -12.35 8.88 -7.63
CA PHE A 176 -11.28 9.73 -8.11
C PHE A 176 -9.93 9.14 -7.73
N TYR A 177 -9.11 8.83 -8.72
CA TYR A 177 -7.80 8.23 -8.54
C TYR A 177 -6.74 9.29 -8.26
N ASN A 178 -5.81 9.01 -7.34
CA ASN A 178 -4.61 9.82 -7.20
C ASN A 178 -3.54 9.37 -8.20
N SER A 179 -3.26 10.18 -9.22
CA SER A 179 -2.25 9.87 -10.25
C SER A 179 -0.81 9.98 -9.75
N ALA A 180 -0.57 10.60 -8.59
CA ALA A 180 0.73 10.57 -7.93
C ALA A 180 1.05 9.22 -7.26
N VAL A 181 0.04 8.37 -7.05
CA VAL A 181 0.15 7.13 -6.28
C VAL A 181 -0.03 5.89 -7.15
N ASN A 182 -0.96 5.94 -8.09
CA ASN A 182 -1.34 4.76 -8.88
C ASN A 182 -0.61 4.69 -10.21
N ASN A 183 -0.21 3.48 -10.57
CA ASN A 183 0.30 3.18 -11.90
C ASN A 183 -0.86 2.99 -12.89
N PHE A 184 -1.10 3.99 -13.74
CA PHE A 184 -2.11 3.91 -14.80
C PHE A 184 -1.63 3.20 -16.07
N GLY A 185 -0.32 2.96 -16.22
CA GLY A 185 0.25 2.47 -17.47
C GLY A 185 -0.13 3.37 -18.64
N SER A 186 -0.77 2.79 -19.66
CA SER A 186 -1.29 3.53 -20.83
C SER A 186 -2.76 3.92 -20.72
N LEU A 187 -3.44 3.58 -19.61
CA LEU A 187 -4.85 3.85 -19.44
C LEU A 187 -5.08 5.34 -19.15
N ARG A 188 -6.07 5.94 -19.82
CA ARG A 188 -6.54 7.28 -19.50
C ARG A 188 -7.72 7.17 -18.55
N ILE A 189 -7.52 7.62 -17.31
CA ILE A 189 -8.56 7.68 -16.28
C ILE A 189 -9.35 8.98 -16.43
N ALA A 190 -10.68 8.91 -16.38
CA ALA A 190 -11.53 10.09 -16.49
C ALA A 190 -11.56 10.93 -15.19
N HIS A 191 -11.57 10.24 -14.05
CA HIS A 191 -11.64 10.85 -12.72
C HIS A 191 -10.31 10.66 -12.00
N ASP A 192 -9.36 11.56 -12.24
CA ASP A 192 -8.11 11.58 -11.48
C ASP A 192 -7.81 12.97 -10.91
N TYR A 193 -6.93 12.99 -9.93
CA TYR A 193 -6.32 14.19 -9.38
C TYR A 193 -4.86 13.86 -9.05
N ASN A 194 -4.04 14.89 -8.92
CA ASN A 194 -2.64 14.72 -8.57
C ASN A 194 -2.37 15.35 -7.21
N GLN A 195 -2.11 14.51 -6.21
CA GLN A 195 -1.69 14.96 -4.89
C GLN A 195 -0.49 14.13 -4.43
N PRO A 196 0.71 14.74 -4.39
CA PRO A 196 1.91 14.07 -3.90
C PRO A 196 1.71 13.53 -2.49
N VAL A 197 2.15 12.30 -2.26
CA VAL A 197 2.15 11.65 -0.97
C VAL A 197 3.60 11.50 -0.54
N ALA A 198 3.90 11.86 0.71
CA ALA A 198 5.22 11.61 1.27
C ALA A 198 5.41 10.09 1.34
N HIS A 199 6.40 9.58 0.61
CA HIS A 199 6.85 8.21 0.74
C HIS A 199 8.15 8.22 1.55
N ASP A 200 8.20 7.40 2.59
CA ASP A 200 9.42 7.20 3.34
C ASP A 200 10.17 6.02 2.72
N ASP A 201 11.05 6.32 1.77
CA ASP A 201 11.90 5.33 1.08
C ASP A 201 12.88 4.62 2.05
N ASP A 202 13.02 5.14 3.27
CA ASP A 202 13.86 4.61 4.35
C ASP A 202 13.01 3.90 5.44
N ALA A 203 11.68 3.86 5.28
CA ALA A 203 10.82 3.11 6.18
C ALA A 203 11.21 1.63 6.15
N VAL A 204 11.55 1.11 7.32
CA VAL A 204 11.76 -0.32 7.53
C VAL A 204 10.53 -1.05 6.98
N HIS A 205 10.73 -2.03 6.09
CA HIS A 205 9.69 -2.90 5.52
C HIS A 205 9.06 -3.81 6.57
N VAL A 206 8.44 -3.20 7.58
CA VAL A 206 7.78 -3.85 8.68
C VAL A 206 6.48 -4.47 8.17
N SER A 207 6.18 -5.69 8.60
CA SER A 207 4.98 -6.42 8.23
C SER A 207 4.02 -6.67 9.40
N PHE A 208 4.32 -6.09 10.57
CA PHE A 208 3.51 -6.25 11.76
C PHE A 208 3.54 -5.02 12.69
N ASN A 209 2.47 -4.83 13.44
CA ASN A 209 2.35 -3.82 14.48
C ASN A 209 2.86 -4.34 15.84
N GLY A 210 3.50 -3.48 16.63
CA GLY A 210 3.89 -3.77 18.01
C GLY A 210 5.27 -4.42 18.20
N GLY A 211 5.66 -4.64 19.46
CA GLY A 211 6.98 -5.17 19.82
C GLY A 211 8.15 -4.24 19.47
N LYS A 212 9.41 -4.72 19.57
CA LYS A 212 10.61 -3.88 19.32
C LYS A 212 10.81 -3.55 17.84
N ARG A 213 10.51 -4.50 16.95
CA ARG A 213 10.79 -4.41 15.49
C ARG A 213 9.57 -4.12 14.62
N GLY A 214 8.37 -4.05 15.19
CA GLY A 214 7.14 -3.73 14.47
C GLY A 214 6.81 -2.23 14.49
N ALA A 215 5.76 -1.87 13.76
CA ALA A 215 5.24 -0.51 13.67
C ALA A 215 4.72 -0.08 15.04
N LYS A 216 4.87 1.20 15.38
CA LYS A 216 4.50 1.73 16.72
C LYS A 216 3.15 2.43 16.74
N ALA A 217 2.47 2.47 15.60
CA ALA A 217 1.19 3.13 15.47
C ALA A 217 0.13 2.48 16.38
N ARG A 218 -0.84 3.29 16.79
CA ARG A 218 -2.03 2.87 17.52
C ARG A 218 -3.25 3.34 16.74
N PRO A 219 -4.38 2.62 16.83
CA PRO A 219 -5.61 3.09 16.21
C PRO A 219 -6.04 4.42 16.83
N THR A 220 -6.58 5.30 15.99
CA THR A 220 -7.34 6.49 16.43
C THR A 220 -8.73 6.07 16.91
N PRO A 221 -9.43 6.89 17.72
CA PRO A 221 -10.79 6.62 18.14
C PRO A 221 -11.75 6.35 16.96
N GLU A 222 -11.57 7.07 15.85
CA GLU A 222 -12.34 6.89 14.63
C GLU A 222 -12.06 5.54 13.98
N GLN A 223 -10.80 5.12 13.93
CA GLN A 223 -10.44 3.80 13.41
C GLN A 223 -10.94 2.66 14.31
N GLU A 224 -10.96 2.85 15.63
CA GLU A 224 -11.58 1.89 16.54
C GLU A 224 -13.09 1.79 16.33
N MET A 225 -13.76 2.92 16.09
CA MET A 225 -15.18 2.95 15.74
C MET A 225 -15.43 2.21 14.42
N LEU A 226 -14.61 2.47 13.39
CA LEU A 226 -14.66 1.76 12.12
C LEU A 226 -14.45 0.26 12.31
N ALA A 227 -13.48 -0.16 13.14
CA ALA A 227 -13.22 -1.57 13.44
C ALA A 227 -14.39 -2.27 14.16
N ARG A 228 -15.26 -1.52 14.85
CA ARG A 228 -16.49 -2.04 15.47
C ARG A 228 -17.73 -1.93 14.57
N GLY A 229 -17.61 -1.25 13.43
CA GLY A 229 -18.70 -0.99 12.50
C GLY A 229 -19.03 -2.19 11.61
N THR A 230 -19.95 -1.98 10.68
CA THR A 230 -20.32 -2.99 9.69
C THR A 230 -19.22 -3.16 8.64
N HIS A 231 -18.77 -4.40 8.45
CA HIS A 231 -17.76 -4.76 7.46
C HIS A 231 -18.33 -5.72 6.43
N LEU A 232 -17.80 -5.68 5.22
CA LEU A 232 -17.95 -6.78 4.28
C LEU A 232 -16.64 -7.55 4.19
N ALA A 233 -16.77 -8.87 4.19
CA ALA A 233 -15.67 -9.80 3.96
C ALA A 233 -15.02 -9.58 2.56
N PRO A 234 -13.83 -10.14 2.32
CA PRO A 234 -13.25 -10.19 0.97
C PRO A 234 -14.24 -10.73 -0.07
N THR A 235 -14.18 -10.20 -1.29
CA THR A 235 -15.01 -10.70 -2.40
C THR A 235 -14.62 -12.11 -2.82
N ALA A 236 -15.45 -12.78 -3.61
CA ALA A 236 -15.11 -14.10 -4.16
C ALA A 236 -13.82 -14.08 -5.01
N GLU A 237 -13.56 -12.99 -5.74
CA GLU A 237 -12.32 -12.78 -6.49
C GLU A 237 -11.11 -12.70 -5.54
N GLN A 238 -11.21 -11.94 -4.45
CA GLN A 238 -10.16 -11.84 -3.44
C GLN A 238 -9.92 -13.20 -2.76
N GLN A 239 -10.97 -13.93 -2.39
CA GLN A 239 -10.83 -15.23 -1.77
C GLN A 239 -10.16 -16.24 -2.71
N ALA A 240 -10.53 -16.25 -4.00
CA ALA A 240 -9.87 -17.08 -4.99
C ALA A 240 -8.37 -16.71 -5.15
N HIS A 241 -8.05 -15.41 -5.11
CA HIS A 241 -6.68 -14.93 -5.12
C HIS A 241 -5.89 -15.42 -3.89
N PHE A 242 -6.47 -15.39 -2.69
CA PHE A 242 -5.85 -15.89 -1.45
C PHE A 242 -5.63 -17.41 -1.51
N ASP A 243 -6.63 -18.16 -1.96
CA ASP A 243 -6.58 -19.62 -2.06
C ASP A 243 -5.52 -20.07 -3.08
N MET A 244 -5.35 -19.33 -4.18
CA MET A 244 -4.28 -19.58 -5.14
C MET A 244 -2.90 -19.31 -4.55
N ALA A 245 -2.73 -18.20 -3.83
CA ALA A 245 -1.49 -17.90 -3.12
C ALA A 245 -1.12 -19.00 -2.11
N ALA A 246 -2.10 -19.50 -1.36
CA ALA A 246 -1.89 -20.56 -0.37
C ALA A 246 -1.51 -21.92 -1.00
N LYS A 247 -1.81 -22.13 -2.29
CA LYS A 247 -1.49 -23.37 -3.03
C LYS A 247 -0.15 -23.29 -3.77
N ASP A 248 0.32 -22.09 -4.08
CA ASP A 248 1.60 -21.88 -4.75
C ASP A 248 2.76 -21.95 -3.75
N ARG A 249 3.50 -23.07 -3.80
CA ARG A 249 4.66 -23.29 -2.92
C ARG A 249 5.76 -22.25 -3.11
N SER A 250 5.90 -21.64 -4.28
CA SER A 250 6.94 -20.63 -4.53
C SER A 250 6.73 -19.34 -3.72
N LEU A 251 5.51 -19.10 -3.22
CA LEU A 251 5.17 -17.93 -2.42
C LEU A 251 5.46 -18.10 -0.93
N TYR A 252 5.88 -19.29 -0.50
CA TYR A 252 6.18 -19.58 0.89
C TYR A 252 7.55 -19.04 1.31
N SER A 253 7.59 -18.39 2.47
CA SER A 253 8.73 -17.63 2.97
C SER A 253 9.97 -18.50 3.18
N LYS A 254 9.83 -19.77 3.61
CA LYS A 254 10.96 -20.69 3.75
C LYS A 254 11.57 -21.11 2.41
N LEU A 255 10.80 -21.05 1.32
CA LEU A 255 11.24 -21.45 -0.01
C LEU A 255 11.81 -20.27 -0.81
N ASN A 256 11.29 -19.06 -0.59
CA ASN A 256 11.73 -17.85 -1.30
C ASN A 256 12.57 -16.89 -0.45
N GLY A 257 12.88 -17.23 0.81
CA GLY A 257 13.68 -16.38 1.70
C GLY A 257 12.99 -15.09 2.14
N GLY A 258 11.68 -14.97 1.98
CA GLY A 258 10.92 -13.73 2.19
C GLY A 258 10.89 -12.81 0.97
N GLU A 259 11.43 -13.24 -0.18
CA GLU A 259 11.43 -12.50 -1.44
C GLU A 259 10.65 -13.27 -2.52
N PRO A 260 9.31 -13.16 -2.56
CA PRO A 260 8.50 -13.93 -3.50
C PRO A 260 8.76 -13.51 -4.95
N GLY A 261 8.96 -14.49 -5.83
CA GLY A 261 9.16 -14.24 -7.26
C GLY A 261 7.95 -13.64 -7.99
N LEU A 262 6.76 -13.76 -7.39
CA LEU A 262 5.53 -13.10 -7.78
C LEU A 262 5.07 -12.22 -6.60
N ALA A 263 5.24 -10.90 -6.73
CA ALA A 263 4.96 -9.95 -5.66
C ALA A 263 3.63 -9.21 -5.86
N ALA A 264 3.24 -8.95 -7.11
CA ALA A 264 1.92 -8.42 -7.44
C ALA A 264 1.43 -8.84 -8.83
N THR A 265 0.15 -8.62 -9.10
CA THR A 265 -0.51 -8.89 -10.38
C THR A 265 -1.56 -7.82 -10.72
N SER A 266 -1.82 -7.60 -12.01
CA SER A 266 -2.85 -6.68 -12.47
C SER A 266 -4.29 -7.16 -12.16
N HIS A 267 -4.51 -8.46 -11.95
CA HIS A 267 -5.85 -9.03 -11.74
C HIS A 267 -5.87 -10.10 -10.65
N GLY A 268 -6.99 -10.17 -9.91
CA GLY A 268 -7.24 -11.24 -8.95
C GLY A 268 -7.06 -12.63 -9.58
N ALA A 269 -6.45 -13.57 -8.85
CA ALA A 269 -6.24 -14.93 -9.31
C ALA A 269 -5.44 -15.13 -10.63
N VAL A 270 -4.73 -14.12 -11.16
CA VAL A 270 -3.88 -14.25 -12.37
C VAL A 270 -2.40 -14.18 -12.01
N PHE A 271 -1.73 -15.33 -11.88
CA PHE A 271 -0.37 -15.44 -11.30
C PHE A 271 0.75 -15.58 -12.35
N ALA A 272 0.40 -15.49 -13.63
CA ALA A 272 1.34 -15.59 -14.74
C ALA A 272 0.90 -14.69 -15.91
N GLY A 273 1.86 -14.34 -16.76
CA GLY A 273 1.64 -13.52 -17.94
C GLY A 273 1.88 -12.01 -17.71
N PRO A 274 1.41 -11.16 -18.64
CA PRO A 274 1.53 -9.70 -18.51
C PRO A 274 0.86 -9.18 -17.24
N GLY A 275 1.43 -8.13 -16.64
CA GLY A 275 0.88 -7.51 -15.42
C GLY A 275 1.31 -8.17 -14.11
N VAL A 276 2.12 -9.23 -14.15
CA VAL A 276 2.81 -9.77 -12.97
C VAL A 276 4.08 -8.96 -12.68
N THR A 277 4.29 -8.59 -11.42
CA THR A 277 5.52 -7.95 -10.95
C THR A 277 6.25 -8.85 -9.96
N ARG A 278 7.58 -8.77 -9.97
CA ARG A 278 8.46 -9.54 -9.08
C ARG A 278 8.85 -8.70 -7.88
N SER A 279 9.29 -9.37 -6.81
CA SER A 279 10.06 -8.69 -5.78
C SER A 279 11.31 -8.09 -6.42
N SER A 280 11.63 -6.85 -6.06
CA SER A 280 12.89 -6.21 -6.39
C SER A 280 13.79 -6.27 -5.18
N GLN A 281 14.98 -6.85 -5.32
CA GLN A 281 16.04 -6.62 -4.35
C GLN A 281 16.40 -5.15 -4.40
N ARG A 282 16.06 -4.38 -3.37
CA ARG A 282 16.82 -3.15 -3.14
C ARG A 282 18.21 -3.61 -2.72
N ALA A 283 19.19 -3.24 -3.53
CA ALA A 283 20.56 -3.72 -3.45
C ALA A 283 21.11 -3.66 -2.01
N ASN A 284 21.43 -4.83 -1.44
CA ASN A 284 22.30 -4.99 -0.26
C ASN A 284 23.77 -4.56 -0.55
N ASN A 285 24.00 -3.65 -1.50
CA ASN A 285 25.35 -3.29 -1.97
C ASN A 285 26.09 -2.35 -1.02
N ASP A 286 25.40 -1.70 -0.08
CA ASP A 286 26.07 -0.76 0.84
C ASP A 286 26.66 -1.43 2.09
N ALA A 287 26.30 -2.70 2.37
CA ALA A 287 26.92 -3.46 3.46
C ALA A 287 28.23 -4.17 3.05
N ARG A 288 28.48 -4.33 1.74
CA ARG A 288 29.74 -4.92 1.21
C ARG A 288 30.77 -3.88 0.78
N ALA A 289 30.36 -2.63 0.52
CA ALA A 289 31.28 -1.54 0.19
C ALA A 289 32.03 -0.97 1.40
N LEU A 290 31.58 -1.25 2.64
CA LEU A 290 32.21 -0.77 3.89
C LEU A 290 33.09 -1.81 4.60
N SER A 291 33.31 -2.99 4.02
CA SER A 291 34.21 -4.02 4.59
C SER A 291 35.38 -4.44 3.68
N GLY A 292 35.56 -3.78 2.53
CA GLY A 292 36.51 -4.20 1.48
C GLY A 292 37.67 -3.25 1.19
N GLY A 293 38.02 -2.32 2.09
CA GLY A 293 39.06 -1.32 1.81
C GLY A 293 39.98 -1.05 2.99
N GLY A 294 40.99 -1.90 3.18
CA GLY A 294 42.07 -1.61 4.14
C GLY A 294 43.01 -2.77 4.41
N MET A 295 43.94 -3.03 3.49
CA MET A 295 45.35 -3.37 3.81
C MET A 295 46.17 -3.51 2.52
N LYS A 296 46.94 -2.48 2.22
CA LYS A 296 48.30 -2.57 1.67
C LYS A 296 49.16 -1.59 2.45
#